data_AF-B6B5J2-F1
#
_entry.id   AF-B6B5J2-F1
#
_cell.length_a   1.000
_cell.length_b   1.000
_cell.length_c   1.000
_cell.angle_alpha   90.00
_cell.angle_beta   90.00
_cell.angle_gamma   90.00
#
_symmetry.space_group_name_H-M   'P 1'
#
loop_
_entity.id
_entity.type
_entity.pdbx_description
1 polymer ?
#
loop_
_entity_poly.entity_id
_entity_poly.type
_entity_poly.pdbx_seq_one_letter_code
_entity_poly.pdbx_strand_id
1 'polypeptide(L)'
;MTPIQKLRGVGPVLAKLLKDHGVRSVEDLAGMDDAGLRGIPGIGASRAAALTALAGEAADTGPQDRAGQDAAVKPVNGNAAPGTGGGQADASQAQSSQDEMDRKLAEAEAAREAAEEKAAKAKAKAAKAKRKAANLSEEFAAAKIKAKLKAKKVKAKAKKAIEKEKAKAQAILEGKAGEKKKKKAKK
;
A
#
# COMPACT_ATOMS: atom_id res chain seq x y z
N MET A 1 -5.74 -17.51 30.47
CA MET A 1 -5.00 -17.24 29.23
C MET A 1 -5.94 -17.36 28.06
N THR A 2 -6.59 -16.25 27.75
CA THR A 2 -7.50 -16.15 26.62
C THR A 2 -6.66 -15.86 25.36
N PRO A 3 -6.76 -16.67 24.30
CA PRO A 3 -5.97 -16.44 23.09
C PRO A 3 -6.42 -15.14 22.40
N ILE A 4 -5.46 -14.35 21.93
CA ILE A 4 -5.72 -13.04 21.32
C ILE A 4 -6.65 -13.09 20.08
N GLN A 5 -6.82 -14.26 19.45
CA GLN A 5 -7.76 -14.46 18.33
C GLN A 5 -9.23 -14.31 18.74
N LYS A 6 -9.56 -14.52 20.02
CA LYS A 6 -10.94 -14.47 20.53
C LYS A 6 -11.35 -13.04 20.95
N LEU A 7 -10.41 -12.09 20.94
CA LEU A 7 -10.71 -10.70 21.27
C LEU A 7 -11.48 -10.05 20.11
N ARG A 8 -12.59 -9.39 20.44
CA ARG A 8 -13.40 -8.65 19.48
C ARG A 8 -12.53 -7.60 18.76
N GLY A 9 -12.64 -7.51 17.44
CA GLY A 9 -11.85 -6.57 16.64
C GLY A 9 -10.44 -7.04 16.28
N VAL A 10 -10.01 -8.23 16.75
CA VAL A 10 -8.75 -8.86 16.32
C VAL A 10 -9.02 -9.93 15.27
N GLY A 11 -8.74 -9.61 14.01
CA GLY A 11 -8.79 -10.58 12.91
C GLY A 11 -7.54 -11.48 12.82
N PRO A 12 -7.55 -12.54 11.98
CA PRO A 12 -6.45 -13.50 11.87
C PRO A 12 -5.09 -12.86 11.53
N VAL A 13 -5.10 -11.83 10.69
CA VAL A 13 -3.88 -11.09 10.29
C VAL A 13 -3.30 -10.32 11.47
N LEU A 14 -4.16 -9.61 12.22
CA LEU A 14 -3.74 -8.83 13.38
C LEU A 14 -3.30 -9.75 14.53
N ALA A 15 -3.99 -10.87 14.74
CA ALA A 15 -3.60 -11.86 15.72
C ALA A 15 -2.21 -12.44 15.44
N LYS A 16 -1.86 -12.67 14.16
CA LYS A 16 -0.52 -13.12 13.78
C LYS A 16 0.52 -12.04 14.04
N LEU A 17 0.24 -10.80 13.65
CA LEU A 17 1.13 -9.67 13.87
C LEU A 17 1.41 -9.45 15.37
N LEU A 18 0.36 -9.47 16.20
CA LEU A 18 0.49 -9.35 17.66
C LEU A 18 1.34 -10.48 18.25
N LYS A 19 1.16 -11.73 17.78
CA LYS A 19 1.98 -12.87 18.18
C LYS A 19 3.46 -12.71 17.78
N ASP A 20 3.73 -12.17 16.60
CA ASP A 20 5.08 -11.89 16.11
C ASP A 20 5.77 -10.81 16.96
N HIS A 21 4.98 -9.89 17.53
CA HIS A 21 5.43 -8.87 18.50
C HIS A 21 5.36 -9.33 19.97
N GLY A 22 5.12 -10.62 20.23
CA GLY A 22 5.17 -11.21 21.57
C GLY A 22 3.85 -11.14 22.37
N VAL A 23 2.80 -10.52 21.85
CA VAL A 23 1.48 -10.43 22.48
C VAL A 23 0.64 -11.63 22.08
N ARG A 24 0.51 -12.63 22.97
CA ARG A 24 -0.14 -13.92 22.65
C ARG A 24 -1.51 -14.06 23.29
N SER A 25 -1.74 -13.37 24.40
CA SER A 25 -2.97 -13.44 25.17
C SER A 25 -3.64 -12.07 25.31
N VAL A 26 -4.91 -12.07 25.72
CA VAL A 26 -5.66 -10.83 26.03
C VAL A 26 -5.05 -10.14 27.24
N GLU A 27 -4.58 -10.93 28.19
CA GLU A 27 -3.90 -10.49 29.41
C GLU A 27 -2.57 -9.79 29.08
N ASP A 28 -1.79 -10.31 28.12
CA ASP A 28 -0.58 -9.63 27.62
C ASP A 28 -0.92 -8.30 26.93
N LEU A 29 -2.05 -8.22 26.21
CA LEU A 29 -2.47 -7.01 25.53
C LEU A 29 -2.92 -5.94 26.53
N ALA A 30 -3.64 -6.33 27.58
CA ALA A 30 -4.09 -5.41 28.63
C ALA A 30 -2.92 -4.85 29.47
N GLY A 31 -1.83 -5.61 29.61
CA GLY A 31 -0.60 -5.16 30.28
C GLY A 31 0.34 -4.33 29.41
N MET A 32 0.10 -4.25 28.10
CA MET A 32 0.93 -3.49 27.17
C MET A 32 0.51 -2.02 27.14
N ASP A 33 1.48 -1.11 27.05
CA ASP A 33 1.20 0.32 26.98
C ASP A 33 0.69 0.74 25.59
N ASP A 34 -0.14 1.79 25.57
CA ASP A 34 -0.71 2.33 24.34
C ASP A 34 0.36 2.79 23.33
N ALA A 35 1.56 3.17 23.77
CA ALA A 35 2.64 3.58 22.87
C ALA A 35 3.32 2.35 22.23
N GLY A 36 3.49 1.26 22.97
CA GLY A 36 3.96 -0.04 22.50
C GLY A 36 3.03 -0.62 21.43
N LEU A 37 1.71 -0.52 21.62
CA LEU A 37 0.72 -0.94 20.63
C LEU A 37 0.80 -0.09 19.35
N ARG A 38 1.02 1.23 19.46
CA ARG A 38 1.18 2.13 18.29
C ARG A 38 2.47 1.89 17.52
N GLY A 39 3.48 1.29 18.15
CA GLY A 39 4.72 0.88 17.49
C GLY A 39 4.54 -0.25 16.47
N ILE A 40 3.41 -0.97 16.54
CA ILE A 40 3.09 -2.08 15.65
C ILE A 40 2.53 -1.55 14.32
N PRO A 41 3.10 -1.94 13.16
CA PRO A 41 2.62 -1.49 11.86
C PRO A 41 1.11 -1.75 11.66
N GLY A 42 0.35 -0.71 11.35
CA GLY A 42 -1.10 -0.83 11.11
C GLY A 42 -1.98 -0.72 12.37
N ILE A 43 -1.40 -0.45 13.53
CA ILE A 43 -2.11 -0.06 14.76
C ILE A 43 -1.89 1.46 14.98
N GLY A 44 -2.94 2.25 14.76
CA GLY A 44 -2.94 3.68 15.06
C GLY A 44 -3.49 3.98 16.46
N ALA A 45 -3.42 5.25 16.89
CA ALA A 45 -3.87 5.69 18.21
C ALA A 45 -5.31 5.27 18.57
N SER A 46 -6.25 5.44 17.64
CA SER A 46 -7.65 5.04 17.85
C SER A 46 -7.82 3.53 18.01
N ARG A 47 -7.01 2.73 17.30
CA ARG A 47 -7.09 1.27 17.35
C ARG A 47 -6.40 0.73 18.60
N ALA A 48 -5.27 1.31 19.01
CA ALA A 48 -4.61 0.97 20.27
C ALA A 48 -5.58 1.17 21.45
N ALA A 49 -6.18 2.38 21.56
CA ALA A 49 -7.14 2.68 22.62
C ALA A 49 -8.35 1.73 22.63
N ALA A 50 -8.89 1.39 21.45
CA ALA A 50 -10.00 0.45 21.35
C ALA A 50 -9.60 -0.98 21.78
N LEU A 51 -8.39 -1.44 21.45
CA LEU A 51 -7.90 -2.77 21.84
C LEU A 51 -7.62 -2.85 23.34
N THR A 52 -7.03 -1.82 23.94
CA THR A 52 -6.78 -1.75 25.39
C THR A 52 -8.09 -1.77 26.18
N ALA A 53 -9.10 -1.00 25.73
CA ALA A 53 -10.43 -1.01 26.34
C ALA A 53 -11.08 -2.40 26.24
N LEU A 54 -11.07 -3.01 25.06
CA LEU A 54 -11.66 -4.34 24.85
C LEU A 54 -10.91 -5.44 25.60
N ALA A 55 -9.59 -5.33 25.73
CA ALA A 55 -8.79 -6.28 26.50
C ALA A 55 -9.04 -6.13 28.00
N GLY A 56 -9.23 -4.91 28.50
CA GLY A 56 -9.66 -4.67 29.88
C GLY A 56 -11.03 -5.29 30.17
N GLU A 57 -12.00 -5.08 29.27
CA GLU A 57 -13.34 -5.68 29.39
C GLU A 57 -13.30 -7.22 29.32
N ALA A 58 -12.50 -7.79 28.42
CA ALA A 58 -12.37 -9.24 28.26
C ALA A 58 -11.49 -9.91 29.33
N ALA A 59 -10.69 -9.15 30.08
CA ALA A 59 -9.96 -9.64 31.25
C ALA A 59 -10.87 -9.67 32.49
N ASP A 60 -11.81 -8.74 32.61
CA ASP A 60 -12.77 -8.65 33.71
C ASP A 60 -13.98 -9.58 33.52
N THR A 61 -14.44 -9.73 32.27
CA THR A 61 -15.51 -10.64 31.90
C THR A 61 -14.96 -11.79 31.06
N GLY A 62 -14.87 -12.98 31.66
CA GLY A 62 -14.42 -14.20 30.99
C GLY A 62 -15.16 -14.47 29.66
N PRO A 63 -14.57 -15.25 28.75
CA PRO A 63 -14.91 -15.25 27.33
C PRO A 63 -16.36 -15.70 27.09
N GLN A 64 -17.26 -14.74 26.86
CA GLN A 64 -18.59 -15.03 26.35
C GLN A 64 -18.58 -15.03 24.83
N ASP A 65 -18.83 -16.21 24.30
CA ASP A 65 -19.22 -16.49 22.93
C ASP A 65 -20.43 -15.62 22.55
N ARG A 66 -20.18 -14.47 21.91
CA ARG A 66 -21.20 -13.72 21.17
C ARG A 66 -20.71 -13.47 19.77
N ALA A 67 -20.74 -14.54 18.97
CA ALA A 67 -20.81 -14.43 17.54
C ALA A 67 -22.08 -13.63 17.15
N GLY A 68 -21.87 -12.49 16.49
CA GLY A 68 -22.88 -11.79 15.70
C GLY A 68 -23.76 -10.81 16.47
N GLN A 69 -23.47 -9.51 16.31
CA GLN A 69 -24.48 -8.48 15.97
C GLN A 69 -23.78 -7.14 15.75
N ASP A 70 -23.60 -6.81 14.48
CA ASP A 70 -23.45 -5.45 14.01
C ASP A 70 -24.83 -4.77 13.97
N ALA A 71 -24.78 -3.45 14.14
CA ALA A 71 -25.75 -2.44 13.72
C ALA A 71 -26.95 -2.10 14.63
N ALA A 72 -26.83 -0.92 15.24
CA ALA A 72 -27.79 0.19 15.25
C ALA A 72 -28.12 0.71 16.67
N VAL A 73 -27.32 1.67 17.14
CA VAL A 73 -27.79 2.63 18.15
C VAL A 73 -27.55 4.03 17.60
N LYS A 74 -28.64 4.69 17.17
CA LYS A 74 -28.71 6.13 16.95
C LYS A 74 -28.57 6.84 18.30
N PRO A 75 -27.73 7.87 18.46
CA PRO A 75 -27.89 8.76 19.60
C PRO A 75 -28.97 9.79 19.28
N VAL A 76 -30.16 9.60 19.86
CA VAL A 76 -31.00 10.74 20.25
C VAL A 76 -30.70 10.96 21.72
N ASN A 77 -30.09 12.08 22.07
CA ASN A 77 -30.11 12.54 23.45
C ASN A 77 -30.46 14.01 23.47
N GLY A 78 -31.54 14.29 24.21
CA GLY A 78 -32.25 15.55 24.22
C GLY A 78 -31.46 16.61 24.93
N ASN A 79 -31.41 17.79 24.32
CA ASN A 79 -30.94 18.97 25.00
C ASN A 79 -32.13 19.55 25.78
N ALA A 80 -32.11 19.33 27.09
CA ALA A 80 -33.02 19.96 28.03
C ALA A 80 -32.77 21.47 28.04
N ALA A 81 -33.85 22.24 27.89
CA ALA A 81 -33.87 23.65 28.25
C ALA A 81 -33.57 23.82 29.75
N PRO A 82 -33.04 24.98 30.14
CA PRO A 82 -33.90 25.87 30.91
C PRO A 82 -33.81 27.32 30.45
N GLY A 83 -34.96 27.99 30.42
CA GLY A 83 -35.03 29.44 30.34
C GLY A 83 -34.75 30.07 31.71
N THR A 84 -34.12 31.24 31.72
CA THR A 84 -34.27 32.25 32.78
C THR A 84 -33.91 33.61 32.17
N GLY A 85 -34.76 34.61 32.40
CA GLY A 85 -34.76 35.88 31.67
C GLY A 85 -33.83 36.97 32.19
N GLY A 86 -34.11 38.20 31.75
CA GLY A 86 -33.51 39.44 32.24
C GLY A 86 -32.69 40.15 31.17
N GLY A 87 -33.26 41.17 30.54
CA GLY A 87 -32.57 42.02 29.59
C GLY A 87 -31.64 43.04 30.26
N GLN A 88 -30.48 43.26 29.66
CA GLN A 88 -29.83 44.57 29.42
C GLN A 88 -28.40 44.32 28.91
N ALA A 89 -28.13 44.55 27.62
CA ALA A 89 -26.81 44.91 27.06
C ALA A 89 -26.87 45.05 25.52
N ASP A 90 -27.75 45.92 25.02
CA ASP A 90 -27.84 46.24 23.59
C ASP A 90 -26.77 47.29 23.23
N ALA A 91 -25.55 46.80 22.96
CA ALA A 91 -24.47 47.47 22.20
C ALA A 91 -23.20 46.60 22.17
N SER A 92 -22.87 45.93 23.28
CA SER A 92 -21.70 45.06 23.39
C SER A 92 -21.90 43.68 22.76
N GLN A 93 -23.16 43.25 22.58
CA GLN A 93 -23.52 41.96 22.00
C GLN A 93 -23.34 41.92 20.46
N ALA A 94 -23.46 43.07 19.79
CA ALA A 94 -23.26 43.18 18.34
C ALA A 94 -21.78 43.10 17.95
N GLN A 95 -20.89 43.70 18.74
CA GLN A 95 -19.44 43.61 18.52
C GLN A 95 -18.92 42.18 18.78
N SER A 96 -19.38 41.52 19.86
CA SER A 96 -19.03 40.12 20.11
C SER A 96 -19.54 39.16 19.03
N SER A 97 -20.70 39.46 18.41
CA SER A 97 -21.24 38.67 17.30
C SER A 97 -20.45 38.83 16.01
N GLN A 98 -19.89 40.03 15.77
CA GLN A 98 -19.05 40.31 14.61
C GLN A 98 -17.67 39.65 14.76
N ASP A 99 -17.04 39.78 15.92
CA ASP A 99 -15.77 39.12 16.24
C ASP A 99 -15.86 37.58 16.18
N GLU A 100 -17.00 37.00 16.56
CA GLU A 100 -17.26 35.56 16.42
C GLU A 100 -17.44 35.13 14.97
N MET A 101 -18.06 35.95 14.12
CA MET A 101 -18.21 35.68 12.70
C MET A 101 -16.86 35.79 11.97
N ASP A 102 -16.05 36.77 12.30
CA ASP A 102 -14.70 36.95 11.74
C ASP A 102 -13.76 35.80 12.15
N ARG A 103 -13.85 35.33 13.40
CA ARG A 103 -13.13 34.12 13.85
C ARG A 103 -13.59 32.86 13.12
N LYS A 104 -14.90 32.68 12.90
CA LYS A 104 -15.42 31.55 12.14
C LYS A 104 -15.02 31.60 10.66
N LEU A 105 -14.95 32.79 10.07
CA LEU A 105 -14.45 32.96 8.70
C LEU A 105 -12.96 32.65 8.60
N ALA A 106 -12.16 33.14 9.55
CA ALA A 106 -10.73 32.85 9.63
C ALA A 106 -10.45 31.35 9.84
N GLU A 107 -11.22 30.66 10.68
CA GLU A 107 -11.12 29.20 10.84
C GLU A 107 -11.53 28.45 9.57
N ALA A 108 -12.59 28.89 8.88
CA ALA A 108 -13.05 28.28 7.64
C ALA A 108 -12.05 28.47 6.49
N GLU A 109 -11.38 29.62 6.43
CA GLU A 109 -10.36 29.92 5.43
C GLU A 109 -9.06 29.15 5.70
N ALA A 110 -8.62 29.08 6.96
CA ALA A 110 -7.48 28.25 7.38
C ALA A 110 -7.74 26.74 7.14
N ALA A 111 -8.98 26.27 7.34
CA ALA A 111 -9.37 24.90 7.02
C ALA A 111 -9.32 24.63 5.50
N ARG A 112 -9.65 25.61 4.66
CA ARG A 112 -9.53 25.52 3.20
C ARG A 112 -8.08 25.49 2.75
N GLU A 113 -7.23 26.37 3.25
CA GLU A 113 -5.80 26.37 2.93
C GLU A 113 -5.14 25.04 3.33
N ALA A 114 -5.44 24.53 4.53
CA ALA A 114 -4.92 23.24 4.98
C ALA A 114 -5.41 22.06 4.13
N ALA A 115 -6.65 22.12 3.61
CA ALA A 115 -7.19 21.12 2.70
C ALA A 115 -6.52 21.20 1.32
N GLU A 116 -6.28 22.41 0.81
CA GLU A 116 -5.63 22.64 -0.47
C GLU A 116 -4.15 22.24 -0.44
N GLU A 117 -3.42 22.52 0.65
CA GLU A 117 -2.03 22.08 0.82
C GLU A 117 -1.91 20.55 0.85
N LYS A 118 -2.85 19.87 1.51
CA LYS A 118 -2.93 18.40 1.52
C LYS A 118 -3.25 17.84 0.13
N ALA A 119 -4.15 18.49 -0.62
CA ALA A 119 -4.47 18.12 -1.99
C ALA A 119 -3.29 18.35 -2.94
N ALA A 120 -2.55 19.45 -2.80
CA ALA A 120 -1.35 19.74 -3.58
C ALA A 120 -0.23 18.72 -3.29
N LYS A 121 0.01 18.39 -2.02
CA LYS A 121 0.98 17.34 -1.61
C LYS A 121 0.57 15.96 -2.16
N ALA A 122 -0.72 15.63 -2.17
CA ALA A 122 -1.22 14.39 -2.77
C ALA A 122 -1.03 14.36 -4.31
N LYS A 123 -1.40 15.44 -5.00
CA LYS A 123 -1.21 15.58 -6.46
C LYS A 123 0.28 15.52 -6.84
N ALA A 124 1.16 16.14 -6.08
CA ALA A 124 2.61 16.09 -6.31
C ALA A 124 3.18 14.67 -6.13
N LYS A 125 2.75 13.95 -5.08
CA LYS A 125 3.14 12.54 -4.87
C LYS A 125 2.63 11.64 -6.00
N ALA A 126 1.39 11.82 -6.45
CA ALA A 126 0.82 11.08 -7.57
C ALA A 126 1.56 11.37 -8.89
N ALA A 127 1.86 12.64 -9.18
CA ALA A 127 2.63 13.03 -10.36
C ALA A 127 4.05 12.43 -10.34
N LYS A 128 4.72 12.43 -9.19
CA LYS A 128 6.05 11.83 -9.01
C LYS A 128 6.02 10.31 -9.21
N ALA A 129 5.00 9.63 -8.68
CA ALA A 129 4.81 8.20 -8.90
C ALA A 129 4.56 7.88 -10.39
N LYS A 130 3.70 8.66 -11.06
CA LYS A 130 3.43 8.50 -12.49
C LYS A 130 4.68 8.68 -13.36
N ARG A 131 5.50 9.69 -13.07
CA ARG A 131 6.79 9.90 -13.77
C ARG A 131 7.76 8.74 -13.55
N LYS A 132 7.88 8.23 -12.31
CA LYS A 132 8.73 7.06 -12.02
C LYS A 132 8.25 5.81 -12.78
N ALA A 133 6.94 5.58 -12.83
CA ALA A 133 6.37 4.46 -13.57
C ALA A 133 6.63 4.58 -15.09
N ALA A 134 6.49 5.79 -15.66
CA ALA A 134 6.79 6.04 -17.05
C ALA A 134 8.27 5.75 -17.37
N ASN A 135 9.21 6.31 -16.59
CA ASN A 135 10.64 6.09 -16.79
C ASN A 135 11.02 4.60 -16.70
N LEU A 136 10.52 3.87 -15.71
CA LEU A 136 10.77 2.43 -15.60
C LEU A 136 10.24 1.68 -16.84
N SER A 137 9.03 2.03 -17.31
CA SER A 137 8.46 1.38 -18.49
C SER A 137 9.28 1.63 -19.76
N GLU A 138 9.83 2.83 -19.94
CA GLU A 138 10.69 3.19 -21.06
C GLU A 138 12.03 2.44 -20.99
N GLU A 139 12.64 2.33 -19.82
CA GLU A 139 13.88 1.56 -19.62
C GLU A 139 13.67 0.07 -19.93
N PHE A 140 12.56 -0.53 -19.47
CA PHE A 140 12.23 -1.92 -19.79
C PHE A 140 11.98 -2.12 -21.29
N ALA A 141 11.29 -1.18 -21.95
CA ALA A 141 11.07 -1.24 -23.40
C ALA A 141 12.41 -1.16 -24.16
N ALA A 142 13.28 -0.22 -23.80
CA ALA A 142 14.61 -0.07 -24.39
C ALA A 142 15.49 -1.31 -24.16
N ALA A 143 15.46 -1.89 -22.96
CA ALA A 143 16.16 -3.13 -22.64
C ALA A 143 15.66 -4.30 -23.48
N LYS A 144 14.33 -4.44 -23.65
CA LYS A 144 13.72 -5.48 -24.49
C LYS A 144 14.11 -5.36 -25.96
N ILE A 145 14.15 -4.13 -26.49
CA ILE A 145 14.61 -3.88 -27.87
C ILE A 145 16.08 -4.27 -28.01
N LYS A 146 16.96 -3.81 -27.11
CA LYS A 146 18.39 -4.16 -27.12
C LYS A 146 18.61 -5.67 -27.02
N ALA A 147 17.86 -6.36 -26.16
CA ALA A 147 17.92 -7.82 -26.03
C ALA A 147 17.52 -8.53 -27.32
N LYS A 148 16.40 -8.12 -27.95
CA LYS A 148 15.96 -8.66 -29.24
C LYS A 148 17.00 -8.44 -30.35
N LEU A 149 17.62 -7.27 -30.42
CA LEU A 149 18.66 -6.97 -31.41
C LEU A 149 19.91 -7.83 -31.20
N LYS A 150 20.37 -7.99 -29.95
CA LYS A 150 21.50 -8.89 -29.61
C LYS A 150 21.18 -10.33 -30.00
N ALA A 151 19.98 -10.83 -29.66
CA ALA A 151 19.55 -12.17 -30.01
C ALA A 151 19.49 -12.39 -31.53
N LYS A 152 18.94 -11.43 -32.28
CA LYS A 152 18.94 -11.49 -33.77
C LYS A 152 20.35 -11.52 -34.33
N LYS A 153 21.28 -10.70 -33.81
CA LYS A 153 22.68 -10.67 -34.25
C LYS A 153 23.40 -11.99 -33.99
N VAL A 154 23.23 -12.58 -32.81
CA VAL A 154 23.82 -13.90 -32.47
C VAL A 154 23.24 -14.98 -33.37
N LYS A 155 21.92 -15.00 -33.59
CA LYS A 155 21.26 -15.95 -34.48
C LYS A 155 21.76 -15.83 -35.92
N ALA A 156 21.92 -14.61 -36.43
CA ALA A 156 22.46 -14.36 -37.77
C ALA A 156 23.91 -14.84 -37.91
N LYS A 157 24.76 -14.56 -36.90
CA LYS A 157 26.14 -15.06 -36.88
C LYS A 157 26.21 -16.57 -36.87
N ALA A 158 25.38 -17.24 -36.05
CA ALA A 158 25.32 -18.70 -36.00
C ALA A 158 24.90 -19.30 -37.34
N LYS A 159 23.85 -18.75 -37.98
CA LYS A 159 23.42 -19.19 -39.31
C LYS A 159 24.54 -19.06 -40.35
N LYS A 160 25.24 -17.91 -40.38
CA LYS A 160 26.35 -17.68 -41.31
C LYS A 160 27.52 -18.63 -41.07
N ALA A 161 27.80 -18.98 -39.81
CA ALA A 161 28.83 -19.96 -39.48
C ALA A 161 28.46 -21.37 -39.98
N ILE A 162 27.21 -21.79 -39.77
CA ILE A 162 26.69 -23.08 -40.25
C ILE A 162 26.75 -23.15 -41.78
N GLU A 163 26.33 -22.10 -42.47
CA GLU A 163 26.37 -22.05 -43.94
C GLU A 163 27.81 -22.13 -44.48
N LYS A 164 28.76 -21.43 -43.84
CA LYS A 164 30.18 -21.49 -44.21
C LYS A 164 30.78 -22.88 -43.98
N GLU A 165 30.41 -23.56 -42.90
CA GLU A 165 30.79 -24.96 -42.64
C GLU A 165 30.19 -25.91 -43.69
N LYS A 166 28.90 -25.78 -43.98
CA LYS A 166 28.22 -26.58 -45.02
C LYS A 166 28.85 -26.38 -46.40
N ALA A 167 29.15 -25.14 -46.79
CA ALA A 167 29.79 -24.84 -48.06
C ALA A 167 31.21 -25.45 -48.14
N LYS A 168 31.99 -25.39 -47.05
CA LYS A 168 33.30 -26.06 -46.98
C LYS A 168 33.16 -27.58 -47.11
N ALA A 169 32.22 -28.20 -46.40
CA ALA A 169 31.98 -29.63 -46.47
C ALA A 169 31.57 -30.05 -47.90
N GLN A 170 30.70 -29.27 -48.55
CA GLN A 170 30.28 -29.52 -49.93
C GLN A 170 31.44 -29.37 -50.93
N ALA A 171 32.28 -28.33 -50.79
CA ALA A 171 33.46 -28.15 -51.63
C ALA A 171 34.46 -29.32 -51.50
N ILE A 172 34.64 -29.87 -50.29
CA ILE A 172 35.47 -31.06 -50.06
C ILE A 172 34.86 -32.30 -50.75
N LEU A 173 33.54 -32.48 -50.69
CA LEU A 173 32.85 -33.58 -51.35
C LEU A 173 32.96 -33.49 -52.88
N GLU A 174 32.74 -32.30 -53.45
CA GLU A 174 32.86 -32.07 -54.89
C GLU A 174 34.31 -32.21 -55.38
N GLY A 175 35.29 -31.72 -54.62
CA GLY A 175 36.71 -31.92 -54.90
C GLY A 175 37.10 -33.40 -54.93
N LYS A 176 36.66 -34.18 -53.94
CA LYS A 176 36.87 -35.65 -53.90
C LYS A 176 36.16 -36.37 -55.05
N ALA A 177 34.97 -35.93 -55.45
CA ALA A 177 34.24 -36.50 -56.57
C ALA A 177 34.93 -36.21 -57.93
N GLY A 178 35.47 -35.01 -58.11
CA GLY A 178 36.25 -34.63 -59.29
C GLY A 178 37.55 -35.41 -59.43
N GLU A 179 38.27 -35.66 -58.34
CA GLU A 179 39.50 -36.45 -58.34
C GLU A 179 39.23 -37.93 -58.68
N LYS A 180 38.13 -38.51 -58.16
CA LYS A 180 37.68 -39.86 -58.53
C LYS A 180 37.31 -39.97 -60.02
N LYS A 181 36.65 -38.96 -60.59
CA LYS A 181 36.35 -38.92 -62.04
C LYS A 181 37.62 -38.82 -62.90
N LYS A 182 38.59 -37.98 -62.52
CA LYS A 182 39.87 -37.88 -63.24
C LYS A 182 40.71 -39.17 -63.17
N LYS A 183 40.73 -39.88 -62.04
CA LYS A 183 41.40 -41.19 -61.92
C LYS A 183 40.74 -42.29 -62.75
N LYS A 184 39.41 -42.25 -62.94
CA LYS A 184 38.70 -43.19 -63.81
C LYS A 184 38.86 -42.91 -65.31
N ALA A 185 39.13 -41.68 -65.71
CA ALA A 185 39.33 -41.31 -67.12
C ALA A 185 40.78 -41.50 -67.62
N LYS A 186 41.72 -41.81 -66.72
CA LYS A 186 43.14 -42.03 -67.01
C LYS A 186 43.56 -43.51 -66.95
N LYS A 187 42.59 -44.41 -66.79
CA LYS A 187 42.75 -45.86 -66.73
C LYS A 187 41.93 -46.46 -67.86
#